data_AF-Q11D34-F1
#
_entry.id   AF-Q11D34-F1
#
_cell.length_a   1.000
_cell.length_b   1.000
_cell.length_c   1.000
_cell.angle_alpha   90.00
_cell.angle_beta   90.00
_cell.angle_gamma   90.00
#
_symmetry.space_group_name_H-M   'P 1'
#
loop_
_entity.id
_entity.type
_entity.pdbx_description
1 polymer ?
#
loop_
_entity_poly.entity_id
_entity_poly.type
_entity_poly.pdbx_seq_one_letter_code
_entity_poly.pdbx_strand_id
1 'polypeptide(L)'
;MKKALRAGFGLAAIASVALFTGAQTATSQSNSNVCAPRDDLVSQLGDQFRESQKAVGLLGDQAVMEVFASDQGTWTILTTDTNGTSCIVAAGEGWDDNFATLVGEGV
;
A
#
# COMPACT_ATOMS: atom_id res chain seq x y z
N MET A 1 -15.15 25.21 67.87
CA MET A 1 -14.09 26.05 68.48
C MET A 1 -12.78 25.63 67.83
N LYS A 2 -12.17 26.36 66.90
CA LYS A 2 -11.28 27.53 67.08
C LYS A 2 -11.27 28.37 65.79
N LYS A 3 -11.17 29.69 65.95
CA LYS A 3 -11.22 30.72 64.90
C LYS A 3 -9.87 30.96 64.22
N ALA A 4 -9.96 31.54 63.01
CA ALA A 4 -9.01 32.44 62.32
C ALA A 4 -7.73 31.77 61.76
N LEU A 5 -7.28 32.09 60.54
CA LEU A 5 -6.77 33.42 60.17
C LEU A 5 -6.84 33.69 58.65
N ARG A 6 -7.06 34.96 58.32
CA ARG A 6 -7.15 35.56 56.97
C ARG A 6 -5.76 35.82 56.37
N ALA A 7 -5.63 35.71 55.05
CA ALA A 7 -4.83 36.55 54.12
C ALA A 7 -4.72 35.75 52.82
N GLY A 8 -5.32 36.14 51.70
CA GLY A 8 -4.85 37.28 50.93
C GLY A 8 -3.78 36.81 49.94
N PHE A 9 -4.20 36.17 48.85
CA PHE A 9 -3.40 36.05 47.63
C PHE A 9 -4.33 36.31 46.44
N GLY A 10 -4.49 37.59 46.15
CA GLY A 10 -4.83 37.98 44.79
C GLY A 10 -3.64 37.67 43.91
N LEU A 11 -3.89 36.99 42.80
CA LEU A 11 -3.21 37.15 41.50
C LEU A 11 -3.82 36.11 40.58
N ALA A 12 -4.66 36.62 39.68
CA ALA A 12 -5.18 35.88 38.55
C ALA A 12 -3.99 35.36 37.71
N ALA A 13 -3.92 34.05 37.52
CA ALA A 13 -3.09 33.44 36.50
C ALA A 13 -3.93 32.35 35.82
N ILE A 14 -4.84 32.78 34.93
CA ILE A 14 -5.48 31.88 33.98
C ILE A 14 -4.38 31.53 32.97
N ALA A 15 -3.68 30.43 33.21
CA ALA A 15 -2.71 29.89 32.26
C ALA A 15 -3.45 29.53 30.97
N SER A 16 -3.31 30.38 29.95
CA SER A 16 -3.87 30.16 28.62
C SER A 16 -3.14 28.98 27.98
N VAL A 17 -3.76 27.80 27.95
CA VAL A 17 -3.27 26.68 27.14
C VAL A 17 -3.53 27.05 25.67
N ALA A 18 -2.48 27.50 24.98
CA ALA A 18 -2.53 27.69 23.54
C ALA A 18 -2.66 26.32 22.87
N LEU A 19 -3.88 26.01 22.40
CA LEU A 19 -4.13 24.86 21.55
C LEU A 19 -3.45 25.10 20.20
N PHE A 20 -2.26 24.53 20.00
CA PHE A 20 -1.61 24.46 18.70
C PHE A 20 -2.42 23.52 17.81
N THR A 21 -3.44 24.04 17.12
CA THR A 21 -4.11 23.33 16.03
C THR A 21 -3.23 23.38 14.80
N GLY A 22 -2.17 22.57 14.77
CA GLY A 22 -1.39 22.34 13.56
C GLY A 22 -2.26 21.66 12.52
N ALA A 23 -2.64 22.39 11.47
CA ALA A 23 -3.27 21.81 10.30
C ALA A 23 -2.25 20.87 9.64
N GLN A 24 -2.44 19.57 9.83
CA GLN A 24 -1.62 18.56 9.17
C GLN A 24 -2.09 18.49 7.72
N THR A 25 -1.34 19.09 6.81
CA THR A 25 -1.53 18.89 5.37
C THR A 25 -1.25 17.42 5.09
N ALA A 26 -2.31 16.64 4.88
CA ALA A 26 -2.20 15.28 4.39
C ALA A 26 -1.65 15.33 2.97
N THR A 27 -0.35 15.14 2.80
CA THR A 27 0.23 14.87 1.49
C THR A 27 -0.26 13.49 1.08
N SER A 28 -1.20 13.44 0.15
CA SER A 28 -1.57 12.19 -0.51
C SER A 28 -0.30 11.69 -1.21
N GLN A 29 0.29 10.61 -0.71
CA GLN A 29 1.33 9.88 -1.42
C GLN A 29 0.66 9.29 -2.66
N SER A 30 0.69 10.04 -3.76
CA SER A 30 0.42 9.48 -5.07
C SER A 30 1.56 8.51 -5.32
N ASN A 31 1.35 7.24 -4.99
CA ASN A 31 2.14 6.16 -5.53
C ASN A 31 1.85 6.17 -7.02
N SER A 32 2.61 6.98 -7.76
CA SER A 32 2.65 6.90 -9.21
C SER A 32 3.12 5.49 -9.55
N ASN A 33 2.16 4.62 -9.85
CA ASN A 33 2.42 3.27 -10.29
C ASN A 33 3.38 3.34 -11.48
N VAL A 34 4.42 2.50 -11.47
CA VAL A 34 5.35 2.41 -12.58
C VAL A 34 4.61 1.73 -13.73
N CYS A 35 4.50 2.43 -14.86
CA CYS A 35 3.82 1.94 -16.04
C CYS A 35 4.75 1.96 -17.26
N ALA A 36 4.65 0.95 -18.12
CA ALA A 36 5.38 0.85 -19.37
C ALA A 36 4.62 -0.08 -20.35
N PRO A 37 5.06 -0.24 -21.62
CA PRO A 37 4.57 -1.31 -22.46
C PRO A 37 4.69 -2.66 -21.73
N ARG A 38 3.66 -3.50 -21.84
CA ARG A 38 3.61 -4.78 -21.12
C ARG A 38 4.86 -5.63 -21.35
N ASP A 39 5.30 -5.73 -22.60
CA ASP A 39 6.44 -6.58 -22.96
C ASP A 39 7.74 -6.13 -22.29
N ASP A 40 7.93 -4.82 -22.10
CA ASP A 40 9.09 -4.26 -21.41
C ASP A 40 9.08 -4.65 -19.92
N LEU A 41 7.93 -4.51 -19.25
CA LEU A 41 7.81 -4.92 -17.84
C LEU A 41 7.98 -6.43 -17.69
N VAL A 42 7.34 -7.23 -18.55
CA VAL A 42 7.43 -8.69 -18.48
C VAL A 42 8.86 -9.17 -18.72
N SER A 43 9.57 -8.58 -19.70
CA SER A 43 10.99 -8.89 -19.91
C SER A 43 11.81 -8.54 -18.68
N GLN A 44 11.60 -7.34 -18.10
CA GLN A 44 12.34 -6.91 -16.93
C GLN A 44 12.09 -7.82 -15.72
N LEU A 45 10.84 -8.23 -15.48
CA LEU A 45 10.48 -9.16 -14.41
C LEU A 45 11.15 -10.53 -14.60
N GLY A 46 11.17 -11.05 -15.83
CA GLY A 46 11.85 -12.29 -16.17
C GLY A 46 13.38 -12.19 -16.00
N ASP A 47 13.98 -11.12 -16.48
CA ASP A 47 15.45 -10.96 -16.51
C ASP A 47 16.03 -10.64 -15.13
N GLN A 48 15.37 -9.77 -14.35
CA GLN A 48 15.91 -9.28 -13.08
C GLN A 48 15.48 -10.11 -11.89
N PHE A 49 14.22 -10.56 -11.87
CA PHE A 49 13.62 -11.24 -10.71
C PHE A 49 13.37 -12.73 -10.97
N ARG A 50 13.53 -13.19 -12.21
CA ARG A 50 13.15 -14.55 -12.65
C ARG A 50 11.69 -14.85 -12.35
N GLU A 51 10.86 -13.82 -12.44
CA GLU A 51 9.43 -13.96 -12.29
C GLU A 51 8.79 -14.42 -13.60
N SER A 52 7.81 -15.30 -13.50
CA SER A 52 7.03 -15.80 -14.62
C SER A 52 5.54 -15.69 -14.29
N GLN A 53 4.69 -15.55 -15.31
CA GLN A 53 3.25 -15.41 -15.10
C GLN A 53 2.68 -16.67 -14.44
N LYS A 54 2.03 -16.49 -13.28
CA LYS A 54 1.35 -17.55 -12.53
C LYS A 54 -0.16 -17.52 -12.74
N ALA A 55 -0.74 -16.34 -12.93
CA ALA A 55 -2.17 -16.18 -13.14
C ALA A 55 -2.49 -14.95 -13.99
N VAL A 56 -3.65 -14.99 -14.63
CA VAL A 56 -4.25 -13.87 -15.36
C VAL A 56 -5.76 -13.87 -15.13
N GLY A 57 -6.36 -12.68 -15.03
CA GLY A 57 -7.81 -12.51 -14.88
C GLY A 57 -8.29 -11.25 -15.59
N LEU A 58 -9.51 -11.27 -16.10
CA LEU A 58 -10.14 -10.10 -16.71
C LEU A 58 -10.64 -9.13 -15.64
N LEU A 59 -10.39 -7.85 -15.83
CA LEU A 59 -10.98 -6.76 -15.06
C LEU A 59 -12.05 -6.08 -15.94
N GLY A 60 -13.18 -6.79 -16.10
CA GLY A 60 -14.20 -6.42 -17.08
C GLY A 60 -13.62 -6.43 -18.51
N ASP A 61 -14.08 -5.49 -19.33
CA ASP A 61 -13.67 -5.38 -20.75
C ASP A 61 -12.52 -4.39 -20.97
N GLN A 62 -11.93 -3.86 -19.89
CA GLN A 62 -11.04 -2.69 -19.96
C GLN A 62 -9.58 -3.02 -19.65
N ALA A 63 -9.32 -4.11 -18.92
CA ALA A 63 -7.97 -4.47 -18.52
C ALA A 63 -7.89 -5.95 -18.13
N VAL A 64 -6.67 -6.43 -17.97
CA VAL A 64 -6.34 -7.71 -17.33
C VAL A 64 -5.47 -7.48 -16.11
N MET A 65 -5.67 -8.28 -15.07
CA MET A 65 -4.76 -8.40 -13.93
C MET A 65 -3.88 -9.61 -14.15
N GLU A 66 -2.59 -9.47 -13.92
CA GLU A 66 -1.59 -10.50 -14.12
C GLU A 66 -0.76 -10.64 -12.85
N VAL A 67 -0.50 -11.88 -12.42
CA VAL A 67 0.36 -12.19 -11.28
C VAL A 67 1.61 -12.87 -11.79
N PHE A 68 2.77 -12.35 -11.42
CA PHE A 68 4.08 -12.88 -11.73
C PHE A 68 4.78 -13.28 -10.44
N ALA A 69 5.46 -14.41 -10.43
CA ALA A 69 6.25 -14.84 -9.28
C ALA A 69 7.45 -15.69 -9.70
N SER A 70 8.48 -15.69 -8.86
CA SER A 70 9.67 -16.52 -9.01
C SER A 70 9.67 -17.66 -7.99
N ASP A 71 10.40 -18.73 -8.29
CA ASP A 71 10.59 -19.85 -7.34
C ASP A 71 11.42 -19.44 -6.11
N GLN A 72 12.06 -18.27 -6.15
CA GLN A 72 12.79 -17.67 -5.03
C GLN A 72 11.89 -16.81 -4.13
N GLY A 73 10.60 -16.68 -4.47
CA GLY A 73 9.60 -16.01 -3.63
C GLY A 73 9.36 -14.54 -3.95
N THR A 74 10.01 -13.96 -4.96
CA THR A 74 9.64 -12.60 -5.41
C THR A 74 8.32 -12.65 -6.19
N TRP A 75 7.55 -11.58 -6.15
CA TRP A 75 6.30 -11.47 -6.90
C TRP A 75 5.96 -10.03 -7.29
N THR A 76 5.22 -9.91 -8.39
CA THR A 76 4.70 -8.65 -8.92
C THR A 76 3.29 -8.84 -9.47
N ILE A 77 2.40 -7.90 -9.21
CA ILE A 77 1.07 -7.82 -9.82
C ILE A 77 1.04 -6.66 -10.79
N LEU A 78 0.64 -6.94 -12.03
CA LEU A 78 0.44 -5.97 -13.07
C LEU A 78 -1.05 -5.82 -13.40
N THR A 79 -1.43 -4.63 -13.82
CA THR A 79 -2.68 -4.41 -14.57
C THR A 79 -2.33 -3.91 -15.96
N THR A 80 -2.80 -4.59 -17.00
CA THR A 80 -2.58 -4.21 -18.40
C THR A 80 -3.89 -3.76 -19.04
N ASP A 81 -3.91 -2.56 -19.61
CA ASP A 81 -5.08 -2.02 -20.33
C ASP A 81 -5.19 -2.56 -21.76
N THR A 82 -6.28 -2.21 -22.45
CA THR A 82 -6.51 -2.62 -23.85
C THR A 82 -5.54 -2.00 -24.86
N ASN A 83 -4.74 -1.00 -24.45
CA ASN A 83 -3.68 -0.40 -25.27
C ASN A 83 -2.33 -1.12 -25.07
N GLY A 84 -2.27 -2.14 -24.22
CA GLY A 84 -1.03 -2.86 -23.90
C GLY A 84 -0.13 -2.12 -22.91
N THR A 85 -0.62 -1.06 -22.27
CA THR A 85 0.11 -0.38 -21.18
C THR A 85 -0.12 -1.15 -19.90
N SER A 86 0.98 -1.54 -19.26
CA SER A 86 0.95 -2.30 -18.02
C SER A 86 1.52 -1.47 -16.87
N CYS A 87 0.88 -1.54 -15.71
CA CYS A 87 1.28 -0.82 -14.51
C CYS A 87 1.51 -1.79 -13.34
N ILE A 88 2.61 -1.62 -12.61
CA ILE A 88 2.84 -2.33 -11.35
C ILE A 88 1.87 -1.78 -10.31
N VAL A 89 0.98 -2.64 -9.80
CA VAL A 89 0.01 -2.29 -8.75
C VAL A 89 0.41 -2.79 -7.36
N ALA A 90 1.22 -3.85 -7.31
CA ALA A 90 1.84 -4.37 -6.10
C ALA A 90 3.08 -5.20 -6.45
N ALA A 91 4.05 -5.25 -5.54
CA ALA A 91 5.23 -6.10 -5.65
C ALA A 91 5.77 -6.43 -4.26
N GLY A 92 6.51 -7.52 -4.13
CA GLY A 92 7.11 -7.93 -2.86
C GLY A 92 7.86 -9.26 -2.92
N GLU A 93 8.03 -9.83 -1.73
CA GLU A 93 8.71 -11.11 -1.50
C GLU A 93 7.78 -12.06 -0.72
N GLY A 94 8.23 -13.30 -0.50
CA GLY A 94 7.52 -14.31 0.28
C GLY A 94 6.34 -14.97 -0.45
N TRP A 95 6.37 -15.02 -1.78
CA TRP A 95 5.38 -15.77 -2.56
C TRP A 95 5.41 -17.27 -2.21
N ASP A 96 4.23 -17.85 -1.99
CA ASP A 96 4.02 -19.27 -1.71
C ASP A 96 2.74 -19.74 -2.43
N ASP A 97 2.89 -20.63 -3.42
CA ASP A 97 1.78 -21.19 -4.20
C ASP A 97 1.36 -22.59 -3.72
N ASN A 98 1.94 -23.11 -2.63
CA ASN A 98 1.55 -24.41 -2.07
C ASN A 98 0.07 -24.43 -1.61
N PHE A 99 -0.46 -23.30 -1.14
CA PHE A 99 -1.85 -23.19 -0.71
C PHE A 99 -2.86 -23.28 -1.86
N ALA A 100 -2.48 -22.88 -3.09
CA ALA A 100 -3.36 -22.96 -4.25
C ALA A 100 -3.72 -24.42 -4.62
N THR A 101 -2.79 -25.35 -4.37
CA THR A 101 -3.02 -26.80 -4.56
C THR A 101 -4.18 -27.30 -3.71
N LEU A 102 -4.35 -26.78 -2.48
CA LEU A 102 -5.39 -27.23 -1.56
C LEU A 102 -6.78 -26.68 -1.90
N VAL A 103 -6.86 -25.58 -2.65
CA VAL A 103 -8.14 -24.98 -3.07
C VAL A 103 -8.68 -25.65 -4.34
N GLY A 104 -7.79 -26.12 -5.23
CA GLY A 104 -8.17 -26.78 -6.49
C GLY A 104 -8.88 -28.14 -6.33
N GLU A 105 -8.84 -28.75 -5.15
CA GLU A 105 -9.53 -30.02 -4.86
C GLU A 105 -11.00 -29.83 -4.43
N GLY A 106 -11.48 -28.57 -4.36
CA GLY A 106 -12.77 -28.24 -3.75
C GLY A 106 -13.67 -27.28 -4.56
N VAL A 107 -13.48 -27.19 -5.88
CA VAL A 107 -14.41 -26.49 -6.79
C VAL A 107 -14.91 -27.39 -7.91
#